data_AF-A0A0B1SWJ6-F1
#
_entry.id   AF-A0A0B1SWJ6-F1
#
_cell.length_a   1.000
_cell.length_b   1.000
_cell.length_c   1.000
_cell.angle_alpha   90.00
_cell.angle_beta   90.00
_cell.angle_gamma   90.00
#
_symmetry.space_group_name_H-M   'P 1'
#
loop_
_entity.id
_entity.type
_entity.pdbx_description
1 polymer ?
#
loop_
_entity_poly.entity_id
_entity_poly.type
_entity_poly.pdbx_seq_one_letter_code
_entity_poly.pdbx_strand_id
1 'polypeptide(L)' 'MKQYMSTPTAYASGMNDAFDKTPPEIASTMYNLTHFTVIEDMGHFAAFEMPQPLAEDILDFAKSLENPPVIKKAQK' A
#
# COMPACT_ATOMS: atom_id res chain seq x y z
N MET A 1 13.02 14.18 10.90
CA MET A 1 12.17 15.14 10.15
C MET A 1 11.27 14.31 9.24
N LYS A 2 9.96 14.59 9.17
CA LYS A 2 9.06 13.84 8.28
C LYS A 2 9.26 14.34 6.85
N GLN A 3 9.42 13.43 5.89
CA GLN A 3 9.66 13.74 4.48
C GLN A 3 8.72 12.91 3.62
N TYR A 4 8.21 13.51 2.55
CA TYR A 4 7.41 12.81 1.55
C TYR A 4 8.26 11.80 0.79
N MET A 5 7.78 10.56 0.65
CA MET A 5 8.44 9.52 -0.13
C MET A 5 7.88 9.50 -1.55
N SER A 6 8.68 9.94 -2.52
CA SER A 6 8.26 10.06 -3.93
C SER A 6 8.29 8.75 -4.72
N THR A 7 9.00 7.73 -4.21
CA THR A 7 9.00 6.39 -4.82
C THR A 7 7.62 5.74 -4.70
N PRO A 8 7.12 5.04 -5.74
CA PRO A 8 5.88 4.28 -5.65
C PRO A 8 5.86 3.42 -4.39
N THR A 9 4.80 3.55 -3.60
CA THR A 9 4.68 2.92 -2.29
C THR A 9 3.34 2.20 -2.19
N ALA A 10 3.40 0.96 -1.69
CA ALA A 10 2.21 0.21 -1.28
C ALA A 10 1.99 0.33 0.23
N TYR A 11 0.73 0.24 0.64
CA TYR A 11 0.33 0.20 2.05
C TYR A 11 -0.72 -0.90 2.25
N ALA A 12 -0.36 -1.94 3.01
CA ALA A 12 -1.31 -2.93 3.52
C ALA A 12 -1.76 -2.52 4.92
N SER A 13 -3.07 -2.28 5.10
CA SER A 13 -3.67 -1.86 6.36
C SER A 13 -4.43 -3.01 7.01
N GLY A 14 -4.05 -3.36 8.23
CA GLY A 14 -4.73 -4.39 9.04
C GLY A 14 -5.78 -3.76 9.95
N MET A 15 -6.95 -4.39 10.09
CA MET A 15 -7.97 -3.85 11.00
C MET A 15 -7.63 -4.10 12.48
N ASN A 16 -6.74 -5.06 12.74
CA ASN A 16 -6.31 -5.48 14.08
C ASN A 16 -4.86 -5.05 14.40
N ASP A 17 -4.27 -4.14 13.62
CA ASP A 17 -2.91 -3.65 13.84
C ASP A 17 -2.81 -2.82 15.15
N ALA A 18 -1.60 -2.70 15.68
CA ALA A 18 -1.31 -2.04 16.95
C ALA A 18 -1.56 -0.52 16.95
N PHE A 19 -1.65 0.09 15.77
CA PHE A 19 -1.81 1.53 15.59
C PHE A 19 -3.12 1.88 14.89
N ASP A 20 -3.49 3.15 14.96
CA ASP A 20 -4.70 3.66 14.33
C ASP A 20 -4.73 3.36 12.84
N LYS A 21 -5.90 2.92 12.39
CA LYS A 21 -6.21 2.66 10.98
C LYS A 21 -5.99 3.95 10.21
N THR A 22 -5.05 3.94 9.28
CA THR A 22 -4.73 5.10 8.47
C THR A 22 -5.49 5.02 7.14
N PRO A 23 -6.49 5.89 6.89
CA PRO A 23 -7.18 5.95 5.60
C PRO A 23 -6.19 6.26 4.47
N PRO A 24 -6.46 5.80 3.22
CA PRO A 24 -5.57 6.02 2.09
C PRO A 24 -5.32 7.52 1.81
N GLU A 25 -6.29 8.39 2.08
CA GLU A 25 -6.16 9.84 1.92
C GLU A 25 -5.08 10.40 2.84
N ILE A 26 -5.01 9.93 4.09
CA ILE A 26 -4.00 10.37 5.05
C ILE A 26 -2.63 9.79 4.67
N ALA A 27 -2.55 8.50 4.33
CA ALA A 27 -1.31 7.88 3.88
C ALA A 27 -0.73 8.58 2.64
N SER A 28 -1.57 9.02 1.71
CA SER A 28 -1.15 9.74 0.50
C SER A 28 -0.48 11.10 0.76
N THR A 29 -0.66 11.69 1.95
CA THR A 29 0.03 12.95 2.32
C THR A 29 1.53 12.74 2.59
N MET A 30 1.92 11.50 2.88
CA MET A 30 3.29 11.13 3.26
C MET A 30 4.01 10.32 2.17
N TYR A 31 3.26 9.66 1.28
CA TYR A 31 3.79 8.72 0.31
C TYR A 31 3.20 8.96 -1.08
N ASN A 32 3.97 8.65 -2.13
CA ASN A 32 3.44 8.38 -3.46
C ASN A 32 2.72 7.02 -3.42
N LEU A 33 1.53 7.04 -2.82
CA LEU A 33 0.71 5.87 -2.58
C LEU A 33 0.07 5.42 -3.89
N THR A 34 0.57 4.31 -4.44
CA THR A 34 0.10 3.76 -5.72
C THR A 34 -0.70 2.47 -5.54
N HIS A 35 -0.66 1.89 -4.34
CA HIS A 35 -1.34 0.64 -4.00
C HIS A 35 -1.77 0.69 -2.54
N PHE A 36 -3.04 0.43 -2.24
CA PHE A 36 -3.56 0.43 -0.88
C PHE A 36 -4.55 -0.71 -0.72
N THR A 37 -4.32 -1.54 0.28
CA THR A 37 -5.13 -2.74 0.52
C THR A 37 -5.52 -2.79 1.99
N VAL A 38 -6.79 -3.09 2.25
CA VAL A 38 -7.27 -3.41 3.59
C VAL A 38 -7.35 -4.93 3.71
N ILE A 39 -6.66 -5.50 4.70
CA ILE A 39 -6.69 -6.94 4.99
C ILE A 39 -7.42 -7.11 6.33
N GLU A 40 -8.65 -7.63 6.30
CA GLU A 40 -9.59 -7.59 7.42
C GLU A 40 -9.06 -8.26 8.69
N ASP A 41 -8.53 -9.49 8.60
CA ASP A 41 -8.06 -10.26 9.76
C ASP A 41 -6.57 -10.05 10.08
N MET A 42 -5.91 -9.10 9.41
CA MET A 42 -4.49 -8.81 9.62
C MET A 42 -4.30 -7.88 10.83
N GLY A 43 -3.42 -8.29 11.75
CA GLY A 43 -2.89 -7.46 12.83
C GLY A 43 -1.42 -7.10 12.64
N HIS A 44 -0.74 -6.85 13.76
CA HIS A 44 0.63 -6.32 13.77
C HIS A 44 1.65 -7.29 13.18
N PHE A 45 1.47 -8.60 13.40
CA PHE A 45 2.35 -9.62 12.85
C PHE A 45 1.80 -10.12 11.51
N ALA A 46 1.50 -9.20 10.60
CA ALA A 46 0.85 -9.41 9.32
C ALA A 46 1.34 -10.65 8.54
N ALA A 47 2.65 -10.83 8.43
CA ALA A 47 3.25 -11.94 7.70
C ALA A 47 3.06 -13.31 8.40
N PHE A 48 2.85 -13.31 9.71
CA PHE A 48 2.56 -14.52 10.50
C PHE A 48 1.06 -14.79 10.57
N GLU A 49 0.25 -13.75 10.72
CA GLU A 49 -1.21 -13.83 10.89
C GLU A 49 -1.93 -14.12 9.57
N MET A 50 -1.58 -13.38 8.51
CA MET A 50 -2.21 -13.47 7.19
C MET A 50 -1.16 -13.64 6.08
N PRO A 51 -0.36 -14.71 6.10
CA PRO A 51 0.76 -14.90 5.17
C PRO A 51 0.35 -14.90 3.70
N GLN A 52 -0.79 -15.54 3.38
CA GLN A 52 -1.27 -15.65 1.99
C GLN A 52 -1.76 -14.30 1.46
N PRO A 53 -2.74 -13.61 2.09
CA PRO A 53 -3.19 -12.31 1.59
C PRO A 53 -2.06 -11.27 1.51
N LEU A 54 -1.16 -11.24 2.50
CA LEU A 54 -0.04 -10.31 2.47
C LEU A 54 0.94 -10.63 1.33
N ALA A 55 1.24 -11.91 1.08
CA ALA A 55 2.13 -12.30 -0.01
C ALA A 55 1.51 -11.98 -1.38
N GLU A 56 0.21 -12.22 -1.56
CA GLU A 56 -0.52 -11.85 -2.77
C GLU A 56 -0.45 -10.35 -3.02
N ASP A 57 -0.70 -9.54 -1.99
CA ASP A 57 -0.64 -8.07 -2.08
C ASP A 57 0.76 -7.56 -2.49
N ILE A 58 1.81 -8.11 -1.86
CA ILE A 58 3.21 -7.75 -2.20
C ILE A 58 3.54 -8.12 -3.65
N LEU A 59 3.15 -9.32 -4.09
CA LEU A 59 3.44 -9.79 -5.44
C LEU A 59 2.66 -8.99 -6.49
N ASP A 60 1.42 -8.63 -6.21
CA ASP A 60 0.62 -7.82 -7.13
C ASP A 60 1.14 -6.39 -7.22
N PHE A 61 1.58 -5.80 -6.11
CA PHE A 61 2.29 -4.53 -6.14
C PHE A 61 3.58 -4.63 -6.97
N ALA A 62 4.40 -5.65 -6.76
CA ALA A 62 5.64 -5.84 -7.53
C ALA A 62 5.38 -5.95 -9.04
N LYS A 63 4.39 -6.75 -9.46
CA LYS A 63 3.98 -6.86 -10.87
C LYS A 63 3.50 -5.51 -11.44
N SER A 64 2.80 -4.71 -10.64
CA SER A 64 2.33 -3.39 -11.07
C SER A 64 3.48 -2.42 -11.39
N LEU A 65 4.64 -2.60 -10.75
CA LEU A 65 5.84 -1.81 -10.99
C LEU A 65 6.60 -2.26 -12.24
N GLU A 66 6.54 -3.54 -12.60
CA GLU A 66 7.15 -4.09 -13.81
C GLU A 66 6.42 -3.64 -15.08
N ASN A 67 5.08 -3.50 -15.00
CA ASN A 67 4.22 -3.04 -16.09
C ASN A 67 3.40 -1.81 -15.67
N PRO A 68 4.04 -0.65 -15.49
CA PRO A 68 3.35 0.53 -15.00
C PRO A 68 2.22 0.91 -15.97
N PRO A 69 1.01 1.24 -15.47
CA PRO A 69 -0.09 1.66 -16.33
C PRO A 69 0.34 2.86 -17.17
N VAL A 70 0.07 2.81 -18.47
CA VAL A 70 0.38 3.90 -19.39
C VAL A 70 -0.41 5.14 -18.97
N ILE A 71 0.26 6.09 -18.32
CA ILE A 71 -0.33 7.38 -17.99
C ILE A 71 -0.53 8.12 -19.32
N LYS A 72 -1.76 8.12 -19.84
CA LYS A 72 -2.14 9.01 -20.93
C LYS A 72 -1.99 10.43 -20.40
N LYS A 73 -0.96 11.15 -20.86
CA LYS A 73 -0.80 12.58 -20.55
C LYS A 73 -2.10 13.28 -20.90
N ALA A 74 -2.65 14.04 -19.95
CA ALA A 74 -3.76 14.93 -20.22
C ALA A 74 -3.37 15.84 -21.41
N GLN A 75 -4.17 15.81 -22.47
CA GLN A 75 -3.99 16.71 -23.61
C GLN A 75 -4.20 18.13 -23.08
N LYS A 76 -3.16 18.95 -23.22
CA LYS A 76 -3.18 20.38 -22.89
C LYS A 76 -3.88 21.15 -24.00
#